data_AF-A0A5J4NL61-F1
#
_entry.id   AF-A0A5J4NL61-F1
#
_cell.length_a   1.000
_cell.length_b   1.000
_cell.length_c   1.000
_cell.angle_alpha   90.00
_cell.angle_beta   90.00
_cell.angle_gamma   90.00
#
_symmetry.space_group_name_H-M   'P 1'
#
loop_
_entity.id
_entity.type
_entity.pdbx_description
1 polymer ?
#
loop_
_entity_poly.entity_id
_entity_poly.type
_entity_poly.pdbx_seq_one_letter_code
_entity_poly.pdbx_strand_id
1 'polypeptide(L)'
;MVKDFSDGVLLVLLIGLLEGYFVPFHTYHPTPITESMRLHNVQLAFDLMQSAGVTEPPAQPEEIVAADPKAIVRVLYNLYSFYTRLEQAQRRHEIANIREQDESEDGPVNRPPNNTSSELL
;
A
#
# COMPACT_ATOMS: atom_id res chain seq x y z
N MET A 1 -1.17 -13.21 -22.45
CA MET A 1 -1.38 -12.97 -21.01
C MET A 1 -0.09 -12.54 -20.30
N VAL A 2 1.04 -13.26 -20.35
CA VAL A 2 2.27 -12.80 -19.63
C VAL A 2 3.05 -11.70 -20.36
N LYS A 3 2.84 -11.52 -21.67
CA LYS A 3 3.48 -10.46 -22.48
C LYS A 3 3.04 -9.03 -22.09
N ASP A 4 1.97 -8.88 -21.33
CA ASP A 4 1.35 -7.58 -21.11
C ASP A 4 2.13 -6.75 -20.06
N PHE A 5 2.98 -7.40 -19.24
CA PHE A 5 3.83 -6.72 -18.24
C PHE A 5 5.28 -6.53 -18.67
N SER A 6 5.75 -7.28 -19.68
CA SER A 6 7.17 -7.24 -20.11
C SER A 6 7.58 -5.94 -20.79
N ASP A 7 6.61 -5.10 -21.16
CA ASP A 7 6.84 -3.81 -21.76
C ASP A 7 6.86 -2.64 -20.76
N GLY A 8 6.60 -2.95 -19.48
CA GLY A 8 6.57 -2.01 -18.36
C GLY A 8 5.37 -1.07 -18.33
N VAL A 9 4.57 -0.96 -19.40
CA VAL A 9 3.47 0.02 -19.48
C VAL A 9 2.40 -0.30 -18.44
N LEU A 10 1.99 -1.57 -18.36
CA LEU A 10 1.00 -1.98 -17.36
C LEU A 10 1.52 -1.85 -15.92
N LEU A 11 2.82 -2.01 -15.67
CA LEU A 11 3.38 -1.81 -14.34
C LEU A 11 3.31 -0.35 -13.91
N VAL A 12 3.72 0.58 -14.79
CA VAL A 12 3.63 2.02 -14.55
C VAL A 12 2.18 2.44 -14.27
N LEU A 13 1.24 1.98 -15.10
CA LEU A 13 -0.18 2.28 -14.93
C LEU A 13 -0.75 1.69 -13.63
N LEU A 14 -0.39 0.44 -13.30
CA LEU A 14 -0.84 -0.22 -12.08
C LEU A 14 -0.40 0.56 -10.84
N ILE A 15 0.86 1.02 -10.78
CA ILE A 15 1.38 1.77 -9.63
C ILE A 15 0.68 3.13 -9.51
N GLY A 16 0.50 3.85 -10.62
CA GLY A 16 -0.26 5.10 -10.61
C GLY A 16 -1.68 4.93 -10.08
N LEU A 17 -2.38 3.86 -10.51
CA LEU A 17 -3.72 3.55 -10.01
C LEU A 17 -3.74 3.21 -8.52
N LEU A 18 -2.73 2.49 -8.02
CA LEU A 18 -2.64 2.12 -6.60
C LEU A 18 -2.35 3.34 -5.71
N GLU A 19 -1.53 4.27 -6.20
CA GLU A 19 -1.20 5.52 -5.50
C GLU A 19 -2.23 6.65 -5.71
N GLY A 20 -3.20 6.45 -6.60
CA GLY A 20 -4.27 7.42 -6.86
C GLY A 20 -3.87 8.61 -7.74
N TYR A 21 -2.85 8.47 -8.59
CA TYR A 21 -2.43 9.50 -9.54
C TYR A 21 -2.22 8.97 -10.97
N PHE A 22 -2.21 9.88 -11.93
CA PHE A 22 -1.88 9.55 -13.32
C PHE A 22 -0.40 9.83 -13.62
N VAL A 23 0.31 8.84 -14.17
CA VAL A 23 1.69 9.00 -14.62
C VAL A 23 1.69 9.65 -16.01
N PRO A 24 2.31 10.84 -16.21
CA PRO A 24 2.25 11.54 -17.49
C PRO A 24 2.89 10.74 -18.63
N PHE A 25 2.27 10.73 -19.82
CA PHE A 25 2.73 9.98 -20.99
C PHE A 25 4.14 10.31 -21.50
N HIS A 26 4.72 11.45 -21.11
CA HIS A 26 6.09 11.82 -21.50
C HIS A 26 7.17 11.22 -20.60
N THR A 27 6.79 10.57 -19.49
CA THR A 27 7.74 9.97 -18.53
C THR A 27 8.09 8.52 -18.87
N TYR A 28 7.25 7.86 -19.66
CA TYR A 28 7.42 6.49 -20.12
C TYR A 28 7.07 6.37 -21.61
N HIS A 29 7.27 5.20 -22.18
CA HIS A 29 6.94 4.90 -23.57
C HIS A 29 5.64 4.10 -23.67
N PRO A 30 4.51 4.67 -24.11
CA PRO A 30 3.22 3.96 -24.16
C PRO A 30 3.17 2.84 -25.20
N THR A 31 3.99 2.93 -26.24
CA THR A 31 4.13 1.92 -27.29
C THR A 31 5.62 1.58 -27.44
N PRO A 32 6.21 0.83 -26.51
CA PRO A 32 7.64 0.54 -26.52
C PRO A 32 7.97 -0.48 -27.61
N ILE A 33 8.79 -0.07 -28.59
CA ILE A 33 9.18 -0.91 -29.73
C ILE A 33 10.53 -1.58 -29.47
N THR A 34 11.44 -0.88 -28.78
CA THR A 34 12.79 -1.36 -28.51
C THR A 34 12.91 -1.93 -27.10
N GLU A 35 13.90 -2.80 -26.89
CA GLU A 35 14.21 -3.34 -25.57
C GLU A 35 14.59 -2.23 -24.58
N SER A 36 15.37 -1.24 -25.02
CA SER A 36 15.72 -0.08 -24.19
C SER A 36 14.48 0.70 -23.73
N MET A 37 13.45 0.85 -24.57
CA MET A 37 12.20 1.50 -24.16
C MET A 37 11.43 0.69 -23.12
N ARG A 38 11.39 -0.65 -23.28
CA ARG A 38 10.77 -1.54 -22.28
C ARG A 38 11.53 -1.49 -20.96
N LEU A 39 12.87 -1.53 -21.02
CA LEU A 39 13.73 -1.47 -19.85
C LEU A 39 13.53 -0.15 -19.09
N HIS A 40 13.50 0.99 -19.81
CA HIS A 40 13.19 2.30 -19.23
C HIS A 40 11.84 2.30 -18.50
N ASN A 41 10.79 1.76 -19.13
CA ASN A 41 9.47 1.68 -18.50
C ASN A 41 9.47 0.84 -17.21
N VAL A 42 10.17 -0.30 -17.21
CA VAL A 42 10.26 -1.17 -16.02
C VAL A 42 11.07 -0.49 -14.91
N GLN A 43 12.18 0.17 -15.25
CA GLN A 43 12.97 0.93 -14.29
C GLN A 43 12.15 2.05 -13.66
N LEU A 44 11.42 2.83 -14.47
CA LEU A 44 10.49 3.84 -13.96
C LEU A 44 9.45 3.23 -13.01
N ALA A 45 8.84 2.10 -13.37
CA ALA A 45 7.89 1.43 -12.49
C ALA A 45 8.54 1.07 -11.15
N PHE A 46 9.77 0.58 -11.15
CA PHE A 46 10.50 0.23 -9.93
C PHE A 46 10.85 1.46 -9.08
N ASP A 47 11.17 2.59 -9.70
CA ASP A 47 11.38 3.87 -9.00
C ASP A 47 10.09 4.38 -8.35
N LEU A 48 8.96 4.25 -9.06
CA LEU A 48 7.63 4.60 -8.52
C LEU A 48 7.24 3.68 -7.35
N MET A 49 7.54 2.37 -7.43
CA MET A 49 7.34 1.44 -6.31
C MET A 49 8.12 1.84 -5.07
N GLN A 50 9.40 2.19 -5.23
CA GLN A 50 10.23 2.63 -4.12
C GLN A 50 9.74 3.96 -3.53
N SER A 51 9.29 4.87 -4.38
CA SER A 51 8.70 6.15 -3.96
C SER A 51 7.41 5.96 -3.16
N ALA A 52 6.63 4.92 -3.46
CA ALA A 52 5.44 4.51 -2.69
C ALA A 52 5.78 3.81 -1.36
N GLY A 53 7.06 3.56 -1.06
CA GLY A 53 7.51 2.86 0.15
C GLY A 53 7.48 1.34 0.06
N VAL A 54 7.24 0.78 -1.14
CA VAL A 54 7.42 -0.66 -1.37
C VAL A 54 8.92 -0.95 -1.31
N THR A 55 9.31 -1.92 -0.48
CA THR A 55 10.70 -2.41 -0.43
C THR A 55 11.23 -2.79 -1.81
N GLU A 56 12.55 -2.69 -1.97
CA GLU A 56 13.28 -2.93 -3.22
C GLU A 56 12.68 -4.05 -4.07
N PRO A 57 12.47 -3.82 -5.39
CA PRO A 57 11.81 -4.77 -6.27
C PRO A 57 12.45 -6.17 -6.17
N PRO A 58 11.65 -7.25 -6.05
CA PRO A 58 12.18 -8.60 -5.85
C PRO A 58 12.82 -9.20 -7.12
N ALA A 59 12.90 -8.46 -8.21
CA ALA A 59 13.39 -8.90 -9.51
C ALA A 59 14.21 -7.78 -10.15
N GLN A 60 15.13 -8.14 -11.04
CA GLN A 60 15.86 -7.19 -11.85
C GLN A 60 14.99 -6.72 -13.04
N PRO A 61 15.12 -5.47 -13.50
CA PRO A 61 14.35 -4.95 -14.63
C PRO A 61 14.47 -5.83 -15.90
N GLU A 62 15.65 -6.40 -16.12
CA GLU A 62 15.96 -7.28 -17.25
C GLU A 62 15.15 -8.57 -17.21
N GLU A 63 14.85 -9.11 -16.03
CA GLU A 63 14.04 -10.32 -15.87
C GLU A 63 12.59 -10.07 -16.31
N ILE A 64 12.08 -8.86 -16.06
CA ILE A 64 10.74 -8.45 -16.50
C ILE A 64 10.70 -8.25 -18.01
N VAL A 65 11.71 -7.59 -18.58
CA VAL A 65 11.82 -7.35 -20.03
C VAL A 65 12.00 -8.66 -20.80
N ALA A 66 12.67 -9.65 -20.22
CA ALA A 66 12.78 -11.01 -20.74
C ALA A 66 11.47 -11.83 -20.63
N ALA A 67 10.42 -11.23 -20.06
CA ALA A 67 9.13 -11.85 -19.82
C ALA A 67 9.21 -13.11 -18.94
N ASP A 68 10.10 -13.13 -17.93
CA ASP A 68 10.14 -14.24 -16.97
C ASP A 68 8.85 -14.25 -16.12
N PRO A 69 8.01 -15.29 -16.25
CA PRO A 69 6.75 -15.37 -15.50
C PRO A 69 6.98 -15.38 -13.99
N LYS A 70 8.10 -15.94 -13.50
CA LYS A 70 8.39 -15.99 -12.06
C LYS A 70 8.71 -14.59 -11.52
N ALA A 71 9.57 -13.85 -12.21
CA ALA A 71 9.89 -12.46 -11.88
C ALA A 71 8.64 -11.58 -11.88
N ILE A 72 7.81 -11.66 -12.92
CA ILE A 72 6.57 -10.89 -13.03
C ILE A 72 5.63 -11.18 -11.85
N VAL A 73 5.37 -12.45 -11.54
CA VAL A 73 4.49 -12.82 -10.42
C VAL A 73 5.06 -12.36 -9.08
N ARG A 74 6.38 -12.43 -8.87
CA ARG A 74 7.02 -11.93 -7.64
C ARG A 74 6.79 -10.43 -7.45
N VAL A 75 6.94 -9.63 -8.50
CA VAL A 75 6.69 -8.18 -8.46
C VAL A 75 5.21 -7.89 -8.15
N LEU A 76 4.28 -8.54 -8.88
CA LEU A 76 2.84 -8.34 -8.68
C LEU A 76 2.39 -8.77 -7.28
N TYR A 77 2.89 -9.90 -6.78
CA TYR A 77 2.59 -10.38 -5.44
C TYR A 77 3.16 -9.45 -4.36
N ASN A 78 4.35 -8.88 -4.58
CA ASN A 78 4.94 -7.90 -3.67
C ASN A 78 4.06 -6.64 -3.56
N LEU A 79 3.63 -6.09 -4.71
CA LEU A 79 2.68 -4.97 -4.76
C LEU A 79 1.39 -5.32 -4.00
N TYR A 80 0.73 -6.42 -4.35
CA TYR A 80 -0.48 -6.87 -3.69
C TYR A 80 -0.31 -6.98 -2.16
N SER A 81 0.76 -7.63 -1.72
CA SER A 81 1.04 -7.86 -0.31
C SER A 81 1.32 -6.56 0.43
N PHE A 82 2.02 -5.61 -0.20
CA PHE A 82 2.29 -4.30 0.38
C PHE A 82 1.00 -3.51 0.61
N TYR A 83 0.18 -3.32 -0.43
CA TYR A 83 -1.06 -2.54 -0.31
C TYR A 83 -2.09 -3.21 0.60
N THR A 84 -2.15 -4.54 0.62
CA THR A 84 -3.02 -5.27 1.57
C THR A 84 -2.58 -5.02 3.02
N ARG A 85 -1.27 -5.03 3.31
CA ARG A 85 -0.76 -4.71 4.66
C ARG A 85 -1.02 -3.25 5.02
N LEU A 86 -0.87 -2.33 4.08
CA LEU A 86 -1.13 -0.91 4.30
C LEU A 86 -2.60 -0.67 4.67
N GLU A 87 -3.54 -1.24 3.91
CA GLU A 87 -4.97 -1.14 4.18
C GLU A 87 -5.33 -1.77 5.55
N GLN A 88 -4.73 -2.92 5.90
CA GLN A 88 -4.92 -3.52 7.23
C GLN A 88 -4.36 -2.65 8.36
N ALA A 89 -3.22 -2.00 8.15
CA ALA A 89 -2.64 -1.09 9.12
C ALA A 89 -3.57 0.11 9.34
N GLN A 90 -4.06 0.74 8.27
CA GLN A 90 -5.02 1.85 8.33
C GLN A 90 -6.28 1.46 9.13
N ARG A 91 -6.91 0.33 8.79
CA ARG A 91 -8.08 -0.18 9.54
C ARG A 91 -7.81 -0.39 11.02
N ARG A 92 -6.63 -0.89 11.39
CA ARG A 92 -6.26 -1.09 12.80
C ARG A 92 -6.10 0.23 13.55
N HIS A 93 -5.55 1.25 12.90
CA HIS A 93 -5.39 2.58 13.51
C HIS A 93 -6.75 3.26 13.72
N GLU A 94 -7.68 3.11 12.77
CA GLU A 94 -9.06 3.62 12.92
C GLU A 94 -9.79 2.99 14.11
N ILE A 95 -9.70 1.66 14.28
CA ILE A 95 -10.32 0.96 15.41
C ILE A 95 -9.71 1.39 16.76
N ALA A 96 -8.39 1.62 16.81
CA ALA A 96 -7.72 2.07 18.01
C ALA A 96 -8.20 3.48 18.44
N ASN A 97 -8.30 4.41 17.49
CA ASN A 97 -8.78 5.77 17.76
C ASN A 97 -10.22 5.81 18.28
N ILE A 98 -11.11 4.92 17.78
CA ILE A 98 -12.50 4.83 18.26
C ILE A 98 -12.55 4.37 19.73
N ARG A 99 -11.77 3.34 20.09
CA ARG A 99 -11.73 2.82 21.47
C ARG A 99 -11.25 3.87 22.48
N GLU A 100 -10.25 4.67 22.13
CA GLU A 100 -9.74 5.74 23.00
C GLU A 100 -10.77 6.86 23.21
N GLN A 101 -11.63 7.13 22.22
CA GLN A 101 -12.74 8.09 22.37
C GLN A 101 -13.85 7.54 23.27
N ASP A 102 -14.23 6.26 23.11
CA ASP A 102 -15.27 5.65 23.95
C ASP A 102 -14.83 5.50 25.42
N GLU A 103 -13.55 5.25 25.69
CA GLU A 103 -13.01 5.13 27.06
C GLU A 103 -12.90 6.47 27.82
N SER A 104 -12.97 7.62 27.13
CA SER A 104 -12.86 8.94 27.74
C SER A 104 -14.20 9.59 28.11
N GLU A 105 -15.34 9.03 27.67
CA GLU A 105 -16.68 9.48 28.06
C GLU A 105 -17.18 8.87 29.38
N ASP A 106 -16.59 7.77 29.86
CA ASP A 106 -16.93 7.14 31.15
C ASP A 106 -15.99 7.62 32.27
N GLY A 107 -15.93 8.95 32.46
CA GLY A 107 -15.25 9.59 33.59
C GLY A 107 -15.93 9.26 34.95
N PRO A 108 -15.24 9.42 36.09
CA PRO A 108 -15.61 8.75 37.34
C PRO A 108 -17.06 9.05 37.74
N VAL A 109 -17.87 8.00 37.77
CA VAL A 109 -19.24 8.01 38.31
C VAL A 109 -19.21 8.67 39.68
N ASN A 110 -19.82 9.86 39.75
CA ASN A 110 -19.93 10.65 40.97
C ASN A 110 -20.80 9.87 41.98
N ARG A 111 -20.14 9.01 42.77
CA ARG A 111 -20.80 8.16 43.77
C ARG A 111 -21.35 9.10 44.85
N PRO A 112 -22.67 9.15 45.09
CA PRO A 112 -23.23 10.06 46.08
C PRO A 112 -22.63 9.76 47.46
N PRO A 113 -22.43 10.79 48.31
CA PRO A 113 -21.79 10.61 49.59
C PRO A 113 -22.59 9.60 50.42
N ASN A 114 -21.89 8.59 50.91
CA ASN A 114 -22.45 7.53 51.74
C ASN A 114 -22.90 8.17 53.06
N ASN A 115 -24.19 8.47 53.18
CA ASN A 115 -24.80 8.87 54.45
C ASN A 115 -24.67 7.69 55.42
N THR A 116 -23.61 7.75 56.23
CA THR A 116 -23.53 7.02 57.49
C THR A 116 -24.31 7.84 58.51
N SER A 117 -25.61 7.57 58.64
CA SER A 117 -26.35 7.86 59.87
C SER A 117 -26.50 6.50 60.54
N SER A 118 -25.51 6.14 61.36
CA SER A 118 -25.67 6.17 62.81
C SER A 118 -26.87 5.34 63.25
N GLU A 119 -26.58 4.06 63.51
CA GLU A 119 -27.18 3.39 64.65
C GLU A 119 -27.13 4.33 65.87
N LEU A 120 -28.26 4.49 66.56
CA LEU A 120 -28.41 4.22 67.99
C LEU A 120 -29.58 5.04 68.58
N LEU A 121 -30.53 4.26 69.12
CA LEU A 121 -31.53 4.58 70.17
C LEU A 121 -32.74 5.43 69.80
#